data_AF-A0A5C7HJN8-F1
#
_entry.id   AF-A0A5C7HJN8-F1
#
_cell.length_a   1.000
_cell.length_b   1.000
_cell.length_c   1.000
_cell.angle_alpha   90.00
_cell.angle_beta   90.00
_cell.angle_gamma   90.00
#
_symmetry.space_group_name_H-M   'P 1'
#
loop_
_entity.id
_entity.type
_entity.pdbx_description
1 polymer ?
#
loop_
_entity_poly.entity_id
_entity_poly.type
_entity_poly.pdbx_seq_one_letter_code
_entity_poly.pdbx_strand_id
1 'polypeptide(L)'
;MIVIDELPFSFVEGKGFREFIRNACPRFDIPSQRTVTRDVLQLYVDEKAMLKRETIGKLIETCLLDWGIKIVCTITVDNASENKSAIEYMKKKMSNWKADVMVLAGEFMHLRCCAHIINLIVKDGLKELDESIASIRNIMKYIRSSPSRLKKFKSCAKLEKIDCGRVVVMDGPTRWNLTYLMLETALIFQKAFERMEDDDEFYNSYFNESDNGRKKEGPPNMVHWDKAKKFVRFLKTFYNVTLKFSATLSVTSNMYFNEICKILSLLNSMSGLGDLELATMATNMKKKFNKYWSSADQVNKLLTVSIVFDPRGCSNSGTNGTQTSNIVQLSSQNVTFEVDPNDFLVSFRKLKERKLDIAAQNEVESSLLIEERLDESCIEQTQFYERIESDLMLGKVEDMEVSSEGHHLPIVIH
;
A
#
# COMPACT_ATOMS: atom_id res chain seq x y z
N MET A 1 -23.17 14.77 -5.17
CA MET A 1 -23.54 13.89 -6.29
C MET A 1 -22.33 13.56 -7.15
N ILE A 2 -21.90 14.39 -8.10
CA ILE A 2 -20.78 14.03 -9.03
C ILE A 2 -19.51 13.54 -8.31
N VAL A 3 -19.07 14.27 -7.28
CA VAL A 3 -17.88 13.89 -6.49
C VAL A 3 -18.16 12.70 -5.58
N ILE A 4 -19.30 12.70 -4.90
CA ILE A 4 -19.67 11.69 -3.88
C ILE A 4 -19.94 10.32 -4.52
N ASP A 5 -20.60 10.31 -5.67
CA ASP A 5 -21.05 9.11 -6.38
C ASP A 5 -20.10 8.72 -7.52
N GLU A 6 -18.93 9.36 -7.60
CA GLU A 6 -17.88 9.12 -8.60
C GLU A 6 -18.37 9.13 -10.06
N LEU A 7 -19.32 10.00 -10.38
CA LEU A 7 -19.92 10.06 -11.71
C LEU A 7 -19.02 10.80 -12.71
N PRO A 8 -19.04 10.42 -14.01
CA PRO A 8 -18.37 11.17 -15.06
C PRO A 8 -18.83 12.63 -15.09
N PHE A 9 -17.93 13.59 -15.33
CA PHE A 9 -18.32 15.02 -15.43
C PHE A 9 -19.31 15.29 -16.57
N SER A 10 -19.36 14.44 -17.59
CA SER A 10 -20.36 14.51 -18.66
C SER A 10 -21.77 14.09 -18.22
N PHE A 11 -21.93 13.58 -17.00
CA PHE A 11 -23.23 13.14 -16.46
C PHE A 11 -24.28 14.25 -16.50
N VAL A 12 -23.90 15.51 -16.25
CA VAL A 12 -24.80 16.68 -16.33
C VAL A 12 -25.32 16.97 -17.73
N GLU A 13 -24.72 16.36 -18.75
CA GLU A 13 -25.15 16.47 -20.14
C GLU A 13 -26.09 15.34 -20.59
N GLY A 14 -26.25 14.31 -19.75
CA GLY A 14 -27.14 13.19 -20.01
C GLY A 14 -28.60 13.62 -20.15
N LYS A 15 -29.29 13.12 -21.19
CA LYS A 15 -30.68 13.45 -21.48
C LYS A 15 -31.61 13.16 -20.29
N GLY A 16 -31.47 11.97 -19.70
CA GLY A 16 -32.29 11.55 -18.55
C GLY A 16 -32.10 12.45 -17.32
N PHE A 17 -30.86 12.80 -17.00
CA PHE A 17 -30.56 13.72 -15.90
C PHE A 17 -31.15 15.11 -16.14
N ARG A 18 -31.00 15.65 -17.35
CA ARG A 18 -31.56 16.97 -17.72
C ARG A 18 -33.08 16.99 -17.66
N GLU A 19 -33.74 15.94 -18.11
CA GLU A 19 -35.19 15.81 -18.06
C GLU A 19 -35.70 15.68 -16.62
N PHE A 20 -35.00 14.88 -15.80
CA PHE A 20 -35.26 14.77 -14.37
C PHE A 20 -35.17 16.13 -13.66
N ILE A 21 -34.06 16.86 -13.85
CA ILE A 21 -33.86 18.17 -13.19
C ILE A 21 -34.86 19.21 -13.69
N ARG A 22 -35.22 19.22 -14.98
CA ARG A 22 -36.26 20.14 -15.50
C ARG A 22 -37.61 19.92 -14.84
N ASN A 23 -37.95 18.67 -14.52
CA ASN A 23 -39.22 18.36 -13.86
C ASN A 23 -39.15 18.58 -12.34
N ALA A 24 -38.05 18.17 -11.71
CA ALA A 24 -37.88 18.24 -10.26
C ALA A 24 -37.58 19.66 -9.75
N CYS A 25 -36.74 20.42 -10.47
CA CYS A 25 -36.35 21.79 -10.14
C CYS A 25 -36.13 22.62 -11.42
N PRO A 26 -37.22 23.12 -12.06
CA PRO A 26 -37.13 23.82 -13.34
C PRO A 26 -36.28 25.11 -13.33
N ARG A 27 -36.05 25.69 -12.14
CA ARG A 27 -35.26 26.91 -11.95
C ARG A 27 -33.76 26.64 -11.78
N PHE A 28 -33.36 25.39 -11.63
CA PHE A 28 -31.95 25.04 -11.51
C PHE A 28 -31.29 25.09 -12.89
N ASP A 29 -30.34 26.00 -13.07
CA ASP A 29 -29.54 26.05 -14.28
C ASP A 29 -28.48 24.95 -14.25
N ILE A 30 -28.57 24.02 -15.21
CA ILE A 30 -27.71 22.85 -15.23
C ILE A 30 -26.33 23.29 -15.75
N PRO A 31 -25.27 23.21 -14.93
CA PRO A 31 -23.95 23.64 -15.34
C PRO A 31 -23.43 22.77 -16.49
N SER A 32 -22.66 23.38 -17.39
CA SER A 32 -21.97 22.64 -18.45
C SER A 32 -20.90 21.70 -17.86
N GLN A 33 -20.50 20.66 -18.61
CA GLN A 33 -19.39 19.80 -18.20
C GLN A 33 -18.12 20.60 -17.87
N ARG A 34 -17.85 21.68 -18.62
CA ARG A 34 -16.69 22.56 -18.38
C ARG A 34 -16.81 23.28 -17.05
N THR A 35 -17.99 23.81 -16.74
CA THR A 35 -18.27 24.51 -15.47
C THR A 35 -18.09 23.55 -14.30
N VAL A 36 -18.70 22.36 -14.37
CA VAL A 36 -18.53 21.30 -13.37
C VAL A 36 -17.06 20.95 -13.17
N THR A 37 -16.32 20.73 -14.27
CA THR A 37 -14.90 20.37 -14.20
C THR A 37 -14.08 21.45 -13.50
N ARG A 38 -14.32 22.73 -13.84
CA ARG A 38 -13.65 23.87 -13.21
C ARG A 38 -13.98 23.97 -11.72
N ASP A 39 -15.25 23.86 -11.36
CA ASP A 39 -15.70 24.05 -9.98
C ASP A 39 -15.22 22.90 -9.09
N VAL A 40 -15.24 21.65 -9.59
CA VAL A 40 -14.64 20.50 -8.90
C VAL A 40 -13.13 20.67 -8.74
N LEU A 41 -12.44 21.17 -9.77
CA LEU A 41 -11.01 21.45 -9.68
C LEU A 41 -10.71 22.55 -8.64
N GLN A 42 -11.56 23.58 -8.58
CA GLN A 42 -11.44 24.64 -7.59
C GLN A 42 -11.65 24.11 -6.17
N LEU A 43 -12.70 23.31 -5.94
CA LEU A 43 -12.91 22.61 -4.66
C LEU A 43 -11.68 21.79 -4.26
N TYR A 44 -11.09 21.04 -5.19
CA TYR A 44 -9.85 20.30 -4.92
C TYR A 44 -8.68 21.22 -4.54
N VAL A 45 -8.51 22.36 -5.22
CA VAL A 45 -7.44 23.32 -4.94
C VAL A 45 -7.63 23.95 -3.57
N ASP A 46 -8.85 24.33 -3.22
CA ASP A 46 -9.19 24.94 -1.94
C ASP A 46 -8.94 23.94 -0.80
N GLU A 47 -9.38 22.68 -0.96
CA GLU A 47 -9.18 21.65 0.06
C GLU A 47 -7.70 21.28 0.19
N LYS A 48 -6.98 21.19 -0.93
CA LYS A 48 -5.53 21.03 -0.92
C LYS A 48 -4.84 22.20 -0.21
N ALA A 49 -5.34 23.42 -0.33
CA ALA A 49 -4.80 24.58 0.35
C ALA A 49 -5.13 24.56 1.86
N MET A 50 -6.32 24.11 2.25
CA MET A 50 -6.67 23.90 3.67
C MET A 50 -5.80 22.80 4.30
N LEU A 51 -5.64 21.66 3.62
CA LEU A 51 -4.76 20.57 4.03
C LEU A 51 -3.28 20.99 4.13
N LYS A 52 -2.86 22.04 3.40
CA LYS A 52 -1.52 22.64 3.55
C LYS A 52 -1.41 23.58 4.75
N ARG A 53 -2.51 24.19 5.20
CA ARG A 53 -2.53 25.10 6.37
C ARG A 53 -2.56 24.32 7.67
N GLU A 54 -3.19 23.15 7.69
CA GLU A 54 -3.19 22.24 8.83
C GLU A 54 -2.07 21.20 8.73
N THR A 55 -1.43 20.90 9.85
CA THR A 55 -0.44 19.82 9.91
C THR A 55 -1.14 18.47 9.86
N ILE A 56 -0.56 17.47 9.18
CA ILE A 56 -1.10 16.09 9.09
C ILE A 56 -1.57 15.55 10.46
N GLY A 57 -0.80 15.81 11.53
CA GLY A 57 -1.18 15.37 12.88
C GLY A 57 -2.50 15.97 13.39
N LYS A 58 -2.82 17.23 13.07
CA LYS A 58 -4.09 17.87 13.46
C LYS A 58 -5.28 17.22 12.76
N LEU A 59 -5.12 16.92 11.47
CA LEU A 59 -6.16 16.24 10.69
C LEU A 59 -6.44 14.85 11.26
N ILE A 60 -5.39 14.11 11.61
CA ILE A 60 -5.54 12.81 12.28
C ILE A 60 -6.24 12.98 13.63
N GLU A 61 -5.85 13.96 14.46
CA GLU A 61 -6.51 14.25 15.75
C GLU A 61 -8.01 14.51 15.55
N THR A 62 -8.39 15.39 14.61
CA THR A 62 -9.79 15.68 14.30
C THR A 62 -10.55 14.44 13.87
N CYS A 63 -10.02 13.64 12.92
CA CYS A 63 -10.68 12.41 12.49
C CYS A 63 -10.88 11.41 13.63
N LEU A 64 -9.88 11.23 14.49
CA LEU A 64 -9.99 10.31 15.64
C LEU A 64 -11.07 10.77 16.63
N LEU A 65 -11.16 12.08 16.88
CA LEU A 65 -12.21 12.66 17.73
C LEU A 65 -13.60 12.51 17.11
N ASP A 66 -13.74 12.85 15.83
CA ASP A 66 -15.00 12.79 15.09
C ASP A 66 -15.55 11.36 15.01
N TRP A 67 -14.66 10.38 14.86
CA TRP A 67 -15.04 8.96 14.81
C TRP A 67 -15.14 8.30 16.20
N GLY A 68 -14.83 9.03 17.27
CA GLY A 68 -14.84 8.50 18.63
C GLY A 68 -13.79 7.40 18.89
N ILE A 69 -12.70 7.37 18.11
CA ILE A 69 -11.62 6.40 18.26
C ILE A 69 -10.73 6.81 19.44
N LYS A 70 -10.83 6.04 20.53
CA LYS A 70 -10.13 6.31 21.78
C LYS A 70 -8.77 5.62 21.90
N ILE A 71 -8.53 4.53 21.18
CA ILE A 71 -7.30 3.74 21.31
C ILE A 71 -6.66 3.60 19.93
N VAL A 72 -5.38 3.97 19.82
CA VAL A 72 -4.61 3.85 18.57
C VAL A 72 -3.35 3.04 18.81
N CYS A 73 -3.24 1.91 18.11
CA CYS A 73 -2.06 1.06 18.14
C CYS A 73 -0.97 1.60 17.20
N THR A 74 -1.33 1.81 15.93
CA THR A 74 -0.40 2.27 14.88
C THR A 74 -1.10 3.22 13.93
N ILE A 75 -0.32 4.12 13.34
CA ILE A 75 -0.70 5.01 12.25
C ILE A 75 0.25 4.68 11.10
N THR A 76 -0.33 4.24 9.98
CA THR A 76 0.44 3.90 8.79
C THR A 76 0.53 5.08 7.86
N VAL A 77 1.75 5.51 7.53
CA VAL A 77 2.02 6.67 6.68
C VAL A 77 3.09 6.34 5.66
N ASP A 78 3.19 7.13 4.59
CA ASP A 78 4.25 6.96 3.61
C ASP A 78 5.63 7.32 4.19
N ASN A 79 6.71 7.06 3.44
CA ASN A 79 8.07 7.26 3.95
C ASN A 79 8.56 8.70 3.69
N ALA A 80 7.80 9.68 4.17
CA ALA A 80 8.14 11.10 4.17
C ALA A 80 8.71 11.54 5.53
N SER A 81 9.60 12.54 5.52
CA SER A 81 10.23 13.08 6.74
C SER A 81 9.21 13.77 7.66
N GLU A 82 8.25 14.45 7.06
CA GLU A 82 7.20 15.27 7.65
C GLU A 82 6.27 14.44 8.55
N ASN A 83 6.15 13.15 8.25
CA ASN A 83 5.31 12.22 9.01
C ASN A 83 5.86 11.98 10.42
N LYS A 84 7.17 12.12 10.65
CA LYS A 84 7.73 12.01 12.01
C LYS A 84 7.14 13.06 12.94
N SER A 85 7.09 14.30 12.49
CA SER A 85 6.50 15.42 13.25
C SER A 85 5.00 15.22 13.48
N ALA A 86 4.28 14.63 12.52
CA ALA A 86 2.87 14.28 12.68
C ALA A 86 2.68 13.20 13.77
N ILE A 87 3.51 12.15 13.78
CA ILE A 87 3.43 11.12 14.82
C ILE A 87 3.83 11.66 16.20
N GLU A 88 4.89 12.48 16.28
CA GLU A 88 5.28 13.13 17.54
C GLU A 88 4.15 14.03 18.09
N TYR A 89 3.49 14.77 17.21
CA TYR A 89 2.30 15.53 17.55
C TYR A 89 1.20 14.63 18.11
N MET A 90 0.89 13.53 17.42
CA MET A 90 -0.14 12.58 17.87
C MET A 90 0.20 11.99 19.24
N LYS A 91 1.44 11.54 19.46
CA LYS A 91 1.89 11.02 20.76
C LYS A 91 1.69 12.05 21.88
N LYS A 92 2.05 13.31 21.63
CA LYS A 92 1.88 14.41 22.59
C LYS A 92 0.41 14.76 22.86
N LYS A 93 -0.45 14.66 21.86
CA LYS A 93 -1.89 14.95 22.03
C LYS A 93 -2.59 13.83 22.77
N MET A 94 -2.33 12.59 22.36
CA MET A 94 -2.93 11.41 22.95
C MET A 94 -2.40 11.12 24.35
N SER A 95 -1.21 11.61 24.73
CA SER A 95 -0.74 11.56 26.12
C SER A 95 -1.56 12.43 27.07
N ASN A 96 -2.27 13.44 26.54
CA ASN A 96 -3.17 14.30 27.32
C ASN A 96 -4.61 13.76 27.32
N TRP A 97 -4.91 12.75 26.50
CA TRP A 97 -6.16 12.03 26.61
C TRP A 97 -6.10 11.15 27.88
N LYS A 98 -7.23 10.56 28.30
CA LYS A 98 -7.26 9.68 29.49
C LYS A 98 -6.08 8.68 29.47
N ALA A 99 -5.61 8.26 30.64
CA ALA A 99 -4.59 7.22 30.74
C ALA A 99 -4.99 5.99 29.89
N ASP A 100 -4.01 5.34 29.25
CA ASP A 100 -4.13 4.09 28.47
C ASP A 100 -4.69 4.16 27.04
N VAL A 101 -4.75 5.37 26.46
CA VAL A 101 -5.13 5.61 25.05
C VAL A 101 -4.11 5.06 24.03
N MET A 102 -2.84 4.87 24.45
CA MET A 102 -1.76 4.43 23.57
C MET A 102 -1.16 3.11 24.02
N VAL A 103 -1.09 2.15 23.10
CA VAL A 103 -0.38 0.88 23.32
C VAL A 103 1.12 1.16 23.49
N LEU A 104 1.69 0.73 24.61
CA LEU A 104 3.12 0.88 24.94
C LEU A 104 3.62 2.33 24.85
N ALA A 105 2.82 3.27 25.37
CA ALA A 105 3.11 4.70 25.29
C ALA A 105 3.37 5.20 23.86
N GLY A 106 2.79 4.51 22.87
CA GLY A 106 2.94 4.81 21.45
C GLY A 106 4.31 4.45 20.87
N GLU A 107 5.14 3.64 21.53
CA GLU A 107 6.47 3.23 21.04
C GLU A 107 6.42 2.79 19.57
N PHE A 108 5.43 1.96 19.24
CA PHE A 108 5.22 1.41 17.90
C PHE A 108 4.14 2.15 17.08
N MET A 109 3.76 3.38 17.46
CA MET A 109 2.69 4.10 16.79
C MET A 109 3.03 4.45 15.33
N HIS A 110 4.30 4.65 15.00
CA HIS A 110 4.70 4.91 13.61
C HIS A 110 4.85 3.61 12.84
N LEU A 111 3.99 3.38 11.85
CA LEU A 111 4.15 2.32 10.87
C LEU A 111 4.41 2.93 9.48
N ARG A 112 5.46 2.47 8.80
CA ARG A 112 5.73 2.89 7.42
C ARG A 112 4.98 2.00 6.44
N CYS A 113 4.34 2.61 5.46
CA CYS A 113 3.56 1.90 4.45
C CYS A 113 4.46 0.96 3.62
N CYS A 114 4.16 -0.34 3.68
CA CYS A 114 4.94 -1.37 3.00
C CYS A 114 4.85 -1.23 1.47
N ALA A 115 3.67 -0.94 0.93
CA ALA A 115 3.48 -0.67 -0.50
C ALA A 115 4.33 0.53 -0.96
N HIS A 116 4.46 1.57 -0.13
CA HIS A 116 5.30 2.72 -0.43
C HIS A 116 6.80 2.34 -0.41
N ILE A 117 7.25 1.55 0.58
CA ILE A 117 8.64 1.07 0.61
C ILE A 117 8.96 0.23 -0.63
N ILE A 118 8.04 -0.66 -1.05
CA ILE A 118 8.20 -1.43 -2.29
C ILE A 118 8.31 -0.51 -3.51
N ASN A 119 7.49 0.54 -3.59
CA ASN A 119 7.60 1.53 -4.65
C ASN A 119 8.98 2.19 -4.68
N LEU A 120 9.57 2.52 -3.52
CA LEU A 120 10.93 3.06 -3.44
C LEU A 120 12.00 2.06 -3.91
N ILE A 121 11.85 0.79 -3.55
CA ILE A 121 12.76 -0.29 -3.95
C ILE A 121 12.71 -0.49 -5.47
N VAL A 122 11.50 -0.66 -6.03
CA VAL A 122 11.33 -0.89 -7.46
C VAL A 122 11.78 0.33 -8.28
N LYS A 123 11.50 1.55 -7.84
CA LYS A 123 12.00 2.76 -8.52
C LYS A 123 13.52 2.80 -8.62
N ASP A 124 14.26 2.33 -7.61
CA ASP A 124 15.72 2.24 -7.71
C ASP A 124 16.16 1.17 -8.72
N GLY A 125 15.43 0.06 -8.85
CA GLY A 125 15.69 -0.96 -9.89
C GLY A 125 15.33 -0.51 -11.31
N LEU A 126 14.25 0.25 -11.48
CA LEU A 126 13.80 0.72 -12.82
C LEU A 126 14.79 1.66 -13.50
N LYS A 127 15.77 2.23 -12.77
CA LYS A 127 16.86 3.02 -13.34
C LYS A 127 17.70 2.22 -14.35
N GLU A 128 17.83 0.92 -14.15
CA GLU A 128 18.56 0.03 -15.08
C GLU A 128 17.83 -0.16 -16.43
N LEU A 129 16.55 0.23 -16.50
CA LEU A 129 15.67 0.08 -17.65
C LEU A 129 15.31 1.42 -18.32
N ASP A 130 15.90 2.53 -17.91
CA ASP A 130 15.38 3.87 -18.24
C ASP A 130 15.17 4.07 -19.75
N GLU A 131 16.13 3.67 -20.58
CA GLU A 131 16.05 3.74 -22.06
C GLU A 131 14.96 2.83 -22.66
N SER A 132 14.85 1.58 -22.18
CA SER A 132 13.82 0.64 -22.65
C SER A 132 12.42 1.09 -22.24
N ILE A 133 12.28 1.62 -21.02
CA ILE A 133 11.02 2.21 -20.55
C ILE A 133 10.71 3.47 -21.35
N ALA A 134 11.68 4.34 -21.63
CA ALA A 134 11.48 5.56 -22.39
C ALA A 134 11.01 5.26 -23.82
N SER A 135 11.67 4.35 -24.52
CA SER A 135 11.27 3.94 -25.88
C SER A 135 9.88 3.29 -25.90
N ILE A 136 9.58 2.36 -24.98
CA ILE A 136 8.25 1.76 -24.87
C ILE A 136 7.18 2.80 -24.51
N ARG A 137 7.50 3.73 -23.61
CA ARG A 137 6.59 4.83 -23.27
C ARG A 137 6.29 5.69 -24.50
N ASN A 138 7.27 5.95 -25.36
CA ASN A 138 7.09 6.80 -26.53
C ASN A 138 6.20 6.14 -27.60
N ILE A 139 6.29 4.83 -27.83
CA ILE A 139 5.34 4.13 -28.72
C ILE A 139 3.92 4.15 -28.14
N MET A 140 3.77 4.01 -26.82
CA MET A 140 2.47 4.06 -26.14
C MET A 140 1.85 5.47 -26.22
N LYS A 141 2.68 6.52 -26.08
CA LYS A 141 2.27 7.91 -26.33
C LYS A 141 1.83 8.12 -27.78
N TYR A 142 2.58 7.60 -28.75
CA TYR A 142 2.25 7.75 -30.16
C TYR A 142 0.85 7.22 -30.46
N ILE A 143 0.55 5.97 -30.10
CA ILE A 143 -0.76 5.36 -30.41
C ILE A 143 -1.93 6.03 -29.68
N ARG A 144 -1.67 6.66 -28.52
CA ARG A 144 -2.69 7.37 -27.74
C ARG A 144 -2.87 8.83 -28.11
N SER A 145 -1.94 9.41 -28.85
CA SER A 145 -1.96 10.83 -29.20
C SER A 145 -3.12 11.21 -30.14
N SER A 146 -3.67 10.27 -30.91
CA SER A 146 -4.87 10.51 -31.72
C SER A 146 -5.71 9.24 -31.96
N PRO A 147 -7.04 9.37 -32.18
CA PRO A 147 -7.89 8.25 -32.54
C PRO A 147 -7.48 7.57 -33.85
N SER A 148 -6.92 8.32 -34.81
CA SER A 148 -6.46 7.77 -36.09
C SER A 148 -5.23 6.87 -35.92
N ARG A 149 -4.25 7.29 -35.10
CA ARG A 149 -3.07 6.48 -34.76
C ARG A 149 -3.48 5.21 -34.02
N LEU A 150 -4.42 5.30 -33.07
CA LEU A 150 -4.98 4.14 -32.38
C LEU A 150 -5.69 3.17 -33.34
N LYS A 151 -6.45 3.70 -34.31
CA LYS A 151 -7.14 2.87 -35.31
C LYS A 151 -6.14 2.13 -36.21
N LYS A 152 -5.07 2.80 -36.66
CA LYS A 152 -3.98 2.17 -37.41
C LYS A 152 -3.33 1.05 -36.59
N PHE A 153 -3.00 1.30 -35.33
CA PHE A 153 -2.42 0.29 -34.43
C PHE A 153 -3.32 -0.94 -34.27
N LYS A 154 -4.62 -0.74 -34.06
CA LYS A 154 -5.59 -1.83 -34.00
C LYS A 154 -5.64 -2.63 -35.31
N SER A 155 -5.42 -1.98 -36.46
CA SER A 155 -5.31 -2.66 -37.75
C SER A 155 -4.06 -3.54 -37.81
N CYS A 156 -2.88 -3.01 -37.45
CA CYS A 156 -1.64 -3.78 -37.38
C CYS A 156 -1.77 -4.98 -36.44
N ALA A 157 -2.31 -4.77 -35.23
CA ALA A 157 -2.55 -5.85 -34.25
C ALA A 157 -3.51 -6.92 -34.79
N LYS A 158 -4.58 -6.53 -35.48
CA LYS A 158 -5.52 -7.48 -36.10
C LYS A 158 -4.85 -8.31 -37.20
N LEU A 159 -3.99 -7.71 -38.01
CA LEU A 159 -3.26 -8.42 -39.06
C LEU A 159 -2.17 -9.35 -38.49
N GLU A 160 -1.63 -9.03 -37.30
CA GLU A 160 -0.78 -9.93 -36.49
C GLU A 160 -1.57 -10.95 -35.66
N LYS A 161 -2.91 -11.00 -35.81
CA LYS A 161 -3.81 -11.89 -35.07
C LYS A 161 -3.73 -11.73 -33.54
N ILE A 162 -3.46 -10.52 -33.06
CA ILE A 162 -3.41 -10.17 -31.64
C ILE A 162 -4.77 -9.62 -31.20
N ASP A 163 -5.31 -10.15 -30.10
CA ASP A 163 -6.54 -9.62 -29.52
C ASP A 163 -6.34 -8.22 -28.91
N CYS A 164 -7.21 -7.28 -29.28
CA CYS A 164 -7.16 -5.89 -28.87
C CYS A 164 -8.09 -5.59 -27.67
N GLY A 165 -8.59 -6.61 -26.97
CA GLY A 165 -9.48 -6.45 -25.82
C GLY A 165 -8.85 -5.76 -24.61
N ARG A 166 -7.50 -5.71 -24.53
CA ARG A 166 -6.78 -5.05 -23.44
C ARG A 166 -6.57 -3.55 -23.72
N VAL A 167 -6.87 -2.72 -22.71
CA VAL A 167 -6.65 -1.28 -22.75
C VAL A 167 -5.16 -0.98 -22.67
N VAL A 168 -4.67 -0.12 -23.57
CA VAL A 168 -3.30 0.41 -23.57
C VAL A 168 -3.11 1.25 -22.30
N VAL A 169 -2.39 0.73 -21.30
CA VAL A 169 -2.10 1.45 -20.05
C VAL A 169 -0.89 2.36 -20.23
N MET A 170 -1.05 3.65 -19.91
CA MET A 170 0.06 4.58 -19.80
C MET A 170 0.68 4.50 -18.40
N ASP A 171 1.99 4.61 -18.32
CA ASP A 171 2.66 4.73 -17.04
C ASP A 171 2.42 6.10 -16.38
N GLY A 172 2.70 6.18 -15.08
CA GLY A 172 2.56 7.41 -14.30
C GLY A 172 3.76 7.62 -13.37
N PRO A 173 4.27 8.86 -13.21
CA PRO A 173 5.53 9.14 -12.53
C PRO A 173 5.55 8.77 -11.04
N THR A 174 4.38 8.66 -10.42
CA THR A 174 4.24 8.45 -8.97
C THR A 174 4.14 6.96 -8.59
N ARG A 175 3.62 6.09 -9.46
CA ARG A 175 3.33 4.68 -9.13
C ARG A 175 3.93 3.71 -10.15
N TRP A 176 4.92 2.95 -9.70
CA TRP A 176 5.63 1.97 -10.54
C TRP A 176 4.71 0.85 -11.10
N ASN A 177 3.60 0.54 -10.43
CA ASN A 177 2.61 -0.44 -10.90
C ASN A 177 2.07 -0.13 -12.30
N LEU A 178 1.90 1.16 -12.63
CA LEU A 178 1.46 1.57 -13.96
C LEU A 178 2.55 1.34 -15.00
N THR A 179 3.82 1.55 -14.65
CA THR A 179 4.95 1.20 -15.50
C THR A 179 5.00 -0.30 -15.77
N TYR A 180 4.79 -1.14 -14.74
CA TYR A 180 4.71 -2.59 -14.92
C TYR A 180 3.61 -2.99 -15.90
N LEU A 181 2.38 -2.47 -15.71
CA LEU A 181 1.26 -2.75 -16.61
C LEU A 181 1.50 -2.27 -18.03
N MET A 182 2.12 -1.09 -18.20
CA MET A 182 2.52 -0.58 -19.52
C MET A 182 3.49 -1.54 -20.21
N LEU A 183 4.54 -1.98 -19.51
CA LEU A 183 5.53 -2.91 -20.06
C LEU A 183 4.89 -4.26 -20.40
N GLU A 184 4.12 -4.84 -19.48
CA GLU A 184 3.42 -6.12 -19.71
C GLU A 184 2.48 -6.04 -20.92
N THR A 185 1.73 -4.93 -21.04
CA THR A 185 0.83 -4.69 -22.17
C THR A 185 1.61 -4.48 -23.47
N ALA A 186 2.67 -3.68 -23.46
CA ALA A 186 3.48 -3.42 -24.65
C ALA A 186 4.10 -4.70 -25.21
N LEU A 187 4.54 -5.62 -24.33
CA LEU A 187 5.09 -6.92 -24.73
C LEU A 187 4.08 -7.81 -25.47
N ILE A 188 2.80 -7.76 -25.09
CA ILE A 188 1.73 -8.49 -25.81
C ILE A 188 1.60 -7.96 -27.25
N PHE A 189 1.77 -6.66 -27.43
CA PHE A 189 1.63 -5.98 -28.71
C PHE A 189 2.94 -5.78 -29.48
N GLN A 190 4.06 -6.38 -29.05
CA GLN A 190 5.38 -6.19 -29.69
C GLN A 190 5.30 -6.34 -31.21
N LYS A 191 4.71 -7.43 -31.70
CA LYS A 191 4.55 -7.71 -33.14
C LYS A 191 3.71 -6.66 -33.89
N ALA A 192 2.69 -6.09 -33.22
CA ALA A 192 1.88 -5.02 -33.81
C ALA A 192 2.67 -3.72 -33.96
N PHE A 193 3.58 -3.43 -33.03
CA PHE A 193 4.47 -2.27 -33.12
C PHE A 193 5.56 -2.47 -34.19
N GLU A 194 6.14 -3.69 -34.29
CA GLU A 194 7.07 -4.04 -35.36
C GLU A 194 6.42 -3.86 -36.74
N ARG A 195 5.19 -4.36 -36.94
CA ARG A 195 4.45 -4.12 -38.19
C ARG A 195 4.15 -2.65 -38.45
N MET A 196 3.85 -1.88 -37.41
CA MET A 196 3.63 -0.44 -37.56
C MET A 196 4.90 0.30 -37.98
N GLU A 197 6.07 -0.17 -37.55
CA GLU A 197 7.38 0.35 -37.98
C GLU A 197 7.62 0.07 -39.46
N ASP A 198 7.24 -1.11 -39.95
CA ASP A 198 7.35 -1.50 -41.36
C ASP A 198 6.35 -0.73 -42.26
N ASP A 199 5.12 -0.50 -41.77
CA ASP A 199 4.00 -0.04 -42.61
C ASP A 199 3.69 1.48 -42.51
N ASP A 200 4.10 2.21 -41.47
CA ASP A 200 3.69 3.61 -41.22
C ASP A 200 4.88 4.58 -41.17
N GLU A 201 5.17 5.27 -42.27
CA GLU A 201 6.25 6.28 -42.34
C GLU A 201 6.08 7.42 -41.31
N PHE A 202 4.84 7.76 -40.96
CA PHE A 202 4.56 8.75 -39.90
C PHE A 202 4.96 8.26 -38.50
N TYR A 203 4.94 6.95 -38.26
CA TYR A 203 5.43 6.36 -37.03
C TYR A 203 6.94 6.52 -36.90
N ASN A 204 7.69 6.21 -37.97
CA ASN A 204 9.14 6.39 -37.98
C ASN A 204 9.55 7.86 -37.85
N SER A 205 8.81 8.76 -38.51
CA SER A 205 9.06 10.20 -38.44
C SER A 205 8.88 10.78 -37.03
N TYR A 206 7.95 10.25 -36.23
CA TYR A 206 7.69 10.71 -34.87
C TYR A 206 8.91 10.60 -33.94
N PHE A 207 9.77 9.59 -34.14
CA PHE A 207 10.99 9.41 -33.34
C PHE A 207 12.16 10.29 -33.80
N ASN A 208 12.05 10.90 -34.98
CA ASN A 208 13.01 11.90 -35.46
C ASN A 208 12.68 13.32 -34.96
N GLU A 209 11.46 13.54 -34.47
CA GLU A 209 11.07 14.80 -33.83
C GLU A 209 11.77 14.98 -32.47
N SER A 210 12.11 16.21 -32.12
CA SER A 210 12.62 16.56 -30.78
C SER A 210 11.48 16.90 -29.82
N ASP A 211 11.64 16.52 -28.56
CA ASP A 211 10.80 16.96 -27.44
C ASP A 211 11.71 17.76 -26.49
N ASN A 212 11.43 19.06 -26.33
CA ASN A 212 12.25 19.98 -25.52
C ASN A 212 13.76 19.96 -25.85
N GLY A 213 14.11 19.85 -27.15
CA GLY A 213 15.50 19.82 -27.61
C GLY A 213 16.23 18.48 -27.45
N ARG A 214 15.56 17.43 -26.93
CA ARG A 214 16.09 16.07 -26.90
C ARG A 214 15.39 15.20 -27.94
N LYS A 215 16.14 14.34 -28.62
CA LYS A 215 15.56 13.34 -29.52
C LYS A 215 14.72 12.36 -28.69
N LYS A 216 13.55 11.97 -29.20
CA LYS A 216 12.73 10.94 -28.54
C LYS A 216 13.44 9.59 -28.63
N GLU A 217 13.55 8.89 -27.50
CA GLU A 217 14.01 7.50 -27.49
C GLU A 217 13.04 6.59 -28.26
N GLY A 218 13.56 5.76 -29.17
CA GLY A 218 12.79 4.78 -29.92
C GLY A 218 12.88 4.90 -31.45
N PRO A 219 12.12 4.06 -32.19
CA PRO A 219 11.25 2.98 -31.69
C PRO A 219 12.04 1.87 -30.95
N PRO A 220 11.40 1.06 -30.09
CA PRO A 220 12.11 0.02 -29.35
C PRO A 220 12.66 -1.07 -30.27
N ASN A 221 13.97 -1.29 -30.22
CA ASN A 221 14.62 -2.38 -30.94
C ASN A 221 14.55 -3.70 -30.13
N MET A 222 15.09 -4.78 -30.69
CA MET A 222 15.06 -6.11 -30.06
C MET A 222 15.72 -6.14 -28.67
N VAL A 223 16.79 -5.35 -28.46
CA VAL A 223 17.46 -5.24 -27.14
C VAL A 223 16.51 -4.66 -26.11
N HIS A 224 15.79 -3.59 -26.45
CA HIS A 224 14.79 -2.99 -25.56
C HIS A 224 13.67 -3.98 -25.21
N TRP A 225 13.18 -4.72 -26.20
CA TRP A 225 12.13 -5.72 -25.99
C TRP A 225 12.59 -6.88 -25.10
N ASP A 226 13.77 -7.42 -25.35
CA ASP A 226 14.30 -8.54 -24.56
C ASP A 226 14.62 -8.13 -23.12
N LYS A 227 15.12 -6.90 -22.94
CA LYS A 227 15.29 -6.31 -21.61
C LYS A 227 13.93 -6.16 -20.91
N ALA A 228 12.93 -5.58 -21.57
CA ALA A 228 11.59 -5.46 -21.01
C ALA A 228 10.99 -6.84 -20.62
N LYS A 229 11.15 -7.88 -21.45
CA LYS A 229 10.66 -9.25 -21.16
C LYS A 229 11.27 -9.81 -19.88
N LYS A 230 12.59 -9.73 -19.73
CA LYS A 230 13.32 -10.22 -18.55
C LYS A 230 12.84 -9.51 -17.28
N PHE A 231 12.75 -8.19 -17.33
CA PHE A 231 12.43 -7.39 -16.17
C PHE A 231 10.94 -7.46 -15.79
N VAL A 232 10.01 -7.56 -16.74
CA VAL A 232 8.58 -7.79 -16.43
C VAL A 232 8.40 -9.11 -15.68
N ARG A 233 9.13 -10.17 -16.06
CA ARG A 233 9.10 -11.44 -15.31
C ARG A 233 9.61 -11.26 -13.87
N PHE A 234 10.72 -10.56 -13.71
CA PHE A 234 11.31 -10.27 -12.40
C PHE A 234 10.40 -9.40 -11.52
N LEU A 235 9.83 -8.32 -12.07
CA LEU A 235 8.99 -7.36 -11.35
C LEU A 235 7.61 -7.91 -10.98
N LYS A 236 7.16 -9.01 -11.61
CA LYS A 236 5.86 -9.62 -11.35
C LYS A 236 5.64 -9.96 -9.87
N THR A 237 6.66 -10.45 -9.17
CA THR A 237 6.58 -10.72 -7.74
C THR A 237 6.31 -9.46 -6.94
N PHE A 238 7.03 -8.37 -7.21
CA PHE A 238 6.82 -7.08 -6.56
C PHE A 238 5.40 -6.54 -6.83
N TYR A 239 4.89 -6.76 -8.03
CA TYR A 239 3.59 -6.23 -8.46
C TYR A 239 2.48 -6.93 -7.69
N ASN A 240 2.54 -8.26 -7.62
CA ASN A 240 1.60 -9.08 -6.87
C ASN A 240 1.62 -8.74 -5.37
N VAL A 241 2.80 -8.56 -4.78
CA VAL A 241 2.93 -8.15 -3.37
C VAL A 241 2.35 -6.75 -3.15
N THR A 242 2.60 -5.81 -4.06
CA THR A 242 2.06 -4.45 -3.96
C THR A 242 0.54 -4.45 -4.04
N LEU A 243 -0.06 -5.27 -4.91
CA LEU A 243 -1.52 -5.43 -4.97
C LEU A 243 -2.08 -5.96 -3.65
N LYS A 244 -1.44 -6.97 -3.04
CA LYS A 244 -1.84 -7.48 -1.72
C LYS A 244 -1.79 -6.40 -0.64
N PHE A 245 -0.71 -5.62 -0.58
CA PHE A 245 -0.60 -4.52 0.40
C PHE A 245 -1.49 -3.31 0.08
N SER A 246 -2.04 -3.23 -1.12
CA SER A 246 -3.00 -2.19 -1.51
C SER A 246 -4.45 -2.63 -1.31
N ALA A 247 -4.70 -3.83 -0.76
CA ALA A 247 -6.03 -4.34 -0.52
C ALA A 247 -6.71 -3.54 0.62
N THR A 248 -7.95 -3.12 0.38
CA THR A 248 -8.72 -2.29 1.32
C THR A 248 -9.77 -3.07 2.10
N LEU A 249 -10.19 -4.22 1.58
CA LEU A 249 -11.28 -5.05 2.12
C LEU A 249 -10.78 -6.28 2.88
N SER A 250 -9.46 -6.41 3.07
CA SER A 250 -8.86 -7.57 3.74
C SER A 250 -7.71 -7.14 4.64
N VAL A 251 -7.53 -7.83 5.76
CA VAL A 251 -6.39 -7.64 6.65
C VAL A 251 -5.10 -8.08 5.93
N THR A 252 -4.08 -7.23 5.99
CA THR A 252 -2.79 -7.42 5.29
C THR A 252 -1.59 -7.57 6.23
N SER A 253 -1.75 -7.21 7.51
CA SER A 253 -0.66 -7.21 8.50
C SER A 253 -0.10 -8.61 8.76
N ASN A 254 -0.98 -9.61 8.84
CA ASN A 254 -0.62 -11.01 9.07
C ASN A 254 0.17 -11.65 7.92
N MET A 255 -0.05 -11.21 6.67
CA MET A 255 0.66 -11.75 5.49
C MET A 255 1.94 -11.01 5.15
N TYR A 256 2.19 -9.85 5.78
CA TYR A 256 3.31 -8.97 5.48
C TYR A 256 4.66 -9.70 5.41
N PHE A 257 4.97 -10.48 6.44
CA PHE A 257 6.26 -11.17 6.54
C PHE A 257 6.51 -12.13 5.39
N ASN A 258 5.54 -12.99 5.10
CA ASN A 258 5.63 -13.96 4.01
C ASN A 258 5.84 -13.27 2.66
N GLU A 259 5.18 -12.14 2.41
CA GLU A 259 5.34 -11.40 1.16
C GLU A 259 6.69 -10.67 1.07
N ILE A 260 7.21 -10.14 2.18
CA ILE A 260 8.56 -9.56 2.23
C ILE A 260 9.65 -10.62 2.05
N CYS A 261 9.51 -11.80 2.65
CA CYS A 261 10.43 -12.93 2.45
C CYS A 261 10.47 -13.38 0.98
N LYS A 262 9.31 -13.41 0.29
CA LYS A 262 9.26 -13.70 -1.16
C LYS A 262 10.08 -12.72 -1.98
N ILE A 263 9.97 -11.42 -1.67
CA ILE A 263 10.76 -10.38 -2.33
C ILE A 263 12.25 -10.60 -2.07
N LEU A 264 12.64 -10.86 -0.82
CA LEU A 264 14.04 -11.05 -0.48
C LEU A 264 14.65 -12.30 -1.11
N SER A 265 13.91 -13.41 -1.11
CA SER A 265 14.30 -14.65 -1.78
C SER A 265 14.56 -14.43 -3.27
N LEU A 266 13.64 -13.71 -3.93
CA LEU A 266 13.82 -13.31 -5.32
C LEU A 266 15.08 -12.45 -5.50
N LEU A 267 15.29 -11.42 -4.69
CA LEU A 267 16.47 -10.57 -4.76
C LEU A 267 17.77 -11.36 -4.56
N ASN A 268 17.80 -12.29 -3.60
CA ASN A 268 18.96 -13.15 -3.35
C ASN A 268 19.26 -14.08 -4.54
N SER A 269 18.23 -14.73 -5.09
CA SER A 269 18.38 -15.62 -6.24
C SER A 269 18.88 -14.90 -7.49
N MET A 270 18.45 -13.65 -7.68
CA MET A 270 18.76 -12.87 -8.88
C MET A 270 20.05 -12.06 -8.76
N SER A 271 20.61 -11.88 -7.56
CA SER A 271 21.93 -11.28 -7.32
C SER A 271 23.12 -12.19 -7.67
N GLY A 272 22.89 -13.40 -8.18
CA GLY A 272 23.95 -14.35 -8.57
C GLY A 272 24.61 -14.05 -9.93
N LEU A 273 25.59 -14.87 -10.32
CA LEU A 273 26.44 -14.73 -11.52
C LEU A 273 25.74 -14.99 -12.89
N GLY A 274 24.40 -15.02 -12.93
CA GLY A 274 23.65 -15.36 -14.15
C GLY A 274 23.56 -14.20 -15.13
N ASP A 275 22.48 -13.44 -15.07
CA ASP A 275 22.23 -12.29 -15.94
C ASP A 275 22.76 -11.01 -15.27
N LEU A 276 23.81 -10.41 -15.82
CA LEU A 276 24.48 -9.24 -15.24
C LEU A 276 23.54 -8.03 -15.09
N GLU A 277 22.58 -7.85 -16.00
CA GLU A 277 21.62 -6.73 -15.93
C GLU A 277 20.64 -6.93 -14.77
N LEU A 278 20.11 -8.15 -14.63
CA LEU A 278 19.22 -8.50 -13.52
C LEU A 278 19.96 -8.55 -12.19
N ALA A 279 21.22 -8.99 -12.17
CA ALA A 279 22.05 -9.01 -10.98
C ALA A 279 22.35 -7.61 -10.46
N THR A 280 22.63 -6.67 -11.37
CA THR A 280 22.82 -5.25 -11.02
C THR A 280 21.54 -4.66 -10.45
N MET A 281 20.40 -4.87 -11.12
CA MET A 281 19.10 -4.41 -10.64
C MET A 281 18.75 -4.99 -9.26
N ALA A 282 18.88 -6.31 -9.11
CA ALA A 282 18.59 -7.02 -7.87
C ALA A 282 19.49 -6.53 -6.73
N THR A 283 20.77 -6.28 -7.00
CA THR A 283 21.71 -5.74 -6.00
C THR A 283 21.31 -4.32 -5.56
N ASN A 284 20.95 -3.45 -6.50
CA ASN A 284 20.51 -2.08 -6.19
C ASN A 284 19.19 -2.07 -5.40
N MET A 285 18.23 -2.90 -5.81
CA MET A 285 16.98 -3.09 -5.08
C MET A 285 17.19 -3.70 -3.69
N LYS A 286 18.12 -4.66 -3.55
CA LYS A 286 18.46 -5.29 -2.27
C LYS A 286 19.12 -4.32 -1.29
N LYS A 287 19.99 -3.43 -1.76
CA LYS A 287 20.52 -2.34 -0.93
C LYS A 287 19.39 -1.48 -0.35
N LYS A 288 18.40 -1.15 -1.17
CA LYS A 288 17.24 -0.36 -0.74
C LYS A 288 16.31 -1.15 0.18
N PHE A 289 16.10 -2.44 -0.09
CA PHE A 289 15.36 -3.37 0.77
C PHE A 289 15.97 -3.43 2.18
N ASN A 290 17.29 -3.65 2.25
CA ASN A 290 18.00 -3.79 3.52
C ASN A 290 17.87 -2.54 4.39
N LYS A 291 17.82 -1.34 3.80
CA LYS A 291 17.61 -0.09 4.54
C LYS A 291 16.33 -0.07 5.42
N TYR A 292 15.33 -0.88 5.08
CA TYR A 292 14.05 -0.90 5.78
C TYR A 292 13.77 -2.19 6.56
N TRP A 293 14.36 -3.33 6.13
CA TRP A 293 13.99 -4.65 6.64
C TRP A 293 15.18 -5.54 7.00
N SER A 294 16.41 -5.02 7.07
CA SER A 294 17.57 -5.85 7.44
C SER A 294 17.76 -6.06 8.95
N SER A 295 17.15 -5.23 9.80
CA SER A 295 17.26 -5.37 11.26
C SER A 295 15.90 -5.40 11.95
N ALA A 296 15.82 -6.17 13.03
CA ALA A 296 14.61 -6.27 13.84
C ALA A 296 14.15 -4.91 14.40
N ASP A 297 15.11 -4.03 14.75
CA ASP A 297 14.82 -2.68 15.26
C ASP A 297 14.14 -1.76 14.24
N GLN A 298 14.23 -2.07 12.95
CA GLN A 298 13.58 -1.29 11.90
C GLN A 298 12.15 -1.75 11.61
N VAL A 299 11.80 -2.97 12.04
CA VAL A 299 10.47 -3.54 11.85
C VAL A 299 9.60 -3.11 13.01
N ASN A 300 8.39 -2.65 12.69
CA ASN A 300 7.40 -2.39 13.72
C ASN A 300 7.01 -3.71 14.35
N LYS A 301 7.38 -3.91 15.62
CA LYS A 301 7.22 -5.20 16.29
C LYS A 301 5.75 -5.64 16.38
N LEU A 302 4.77 -4.72 16.33
CA LEU A 302 3.34 -5.07 16.30
C LEU A 302 2.93 -5.87 15.04
N LEU A 303 3.69 -5.75 13.94
CA LEU A 303 3.49 -6.62 12.78
C LEU A 303 3.84 -8.07 13.11
N THR A 304 4.87 -8.31 13.93
CA THR A 304 5.20 -9.66 14.41
C THR A 304 4.06 -10.26 15.18
N VAL A 305 3.45 -9.48 16.10
CA VAL A 305 2.27 -9.90 16.86
C VAL A 305 1.18 -10.38 15.90
N SER A 306 0.87 -9.61 14.85
CA SER A 306 -0.18 -9.99 13.90
C SER A 306 0.08 -11.30 13.14
N ILE A 307 1.34 -11.77 13.07
CA ILE A 307 1.71 -13.05 12.45
C ILE A 307 1.52 -14.19 13.45
N VAL A 308 1.96 -14.00 14.70
CA VAL A 308 1.81 -14.99 15.78
C VAL A 308 0.32 -15.28 16.03
N PHE A 309 -0.52 -14.25 15.93
CA PHE A 309 -1.97 -14.37 16.09
C PHE A 309 -2.71 -14.86 14.83
N ASP A 310 -2.00 -15.14 13.73
CA ASP A 310 -2.64 -15.79 12.58
C ASP A 310 -2.54 -17.31 12.72
N PRO A 311 -3.64 -18.02 13.04
CA PRO A 311 -3.60 -19.48 13.18
C PRO A 311 -3.17 -20.19 11.89
N ARG A 312 -3.28 -19.52 10.73
CA ARG A 312 -2.83 -20.05 9.43
C ARG A 312 -1.31 -19.94 9.25
N GLY A 313 -0.62 -19.15 10.08
CA GLY A 313 0.83 -18.97 10.05
C GLY A 313 1.60 -20.16 10.61
N CYS A 314 1.05 -20.83 11.62
CA CYS A 314 1.67 -21.98 12.30
C CYS A 314 1.81 -23.22 11.40
N SER A 315 0.98 -23.39 10.37
CA SER A 315 0.97 -24.61 9.55
C SER A 315 2.06 -24.67 8.47
N ASN A 316 2.78 -23.57 8.20
CA ASN A 316 3.74 -23.48 7.08
C ASN A 316 5.20 -23.29 7.50
N SER A 317 5.50 -23.14 8.79
CA SER A 317 6.86 -23.23 9.30
C SER A 317 7.21 -24.70 9.53
N GLY A 318 8.02 -25.29 8.66
CA GLY A 318 8.64 -26.58 8.95
C GLY A 318 9.51 -26.46 10.21
N THR A 319 8.95 -26.82 11.37
CA THR A 319 9.65 -26.85 12.65
C THR A 319 10.57 -28.06 12.71
N ASN A 320 11.79 -27.91 12.17
CA ASN A 320 12.94 -28.58 12.76
C ASN A 320 13.57 -27.59 13.73
N GLY A 321 13.07 -27.58 14.97
CA GLY A 321 13.55 -26.70 16.02
C GLY A 321 13.17 -27.24 17.39
N THR A 322 14.10 -27.95 18.01
CA THR A 322 14.12 -28.33 19.42
C THR A 322 13.67 -27.19 20.33
N GLN A 323 12.71 -27.47 21.20
CA GLN A 323 12.33 -26.64 22.34
C GLN A 323 13.55 -26.39 23.24
N THR A 324 14.17 -25.23 23.13
CA THR A 324 14.95 -24.63 24.22
C THR A 324 14.93 -23.11 24.05
N SER A 325 14.36 -22.42 25.04
CA SER A 325 14.18 -20.96 25.19
C SER A 325 13.04 -20.31 24.36
N ASN A 326 12.24 -19.50 25.05
CA ASN A 326 11.03 -18.80 24.60
C ASN A 326 11.33 -17.75 23.51
N ILE A 327 11.89 -18.11 22.35
CA ILE A 327 12.15 -17.19 21.24
C ILE A 327 11.39 -17.71 20.03
N VAL A 328 10.46 -16.90 19.48
CA VAL A 328 9.81 -17.22 18.20
C VAL A 328 10.77 -16.83 17.09
N GLN A 329 11.46 -17.83 16.53
CA GLN A 329 12.22 -17.67 15.31
C GLN A 329 11.28 -17.69 14.11
N LEU A 330 10.95 -16.51 13.59
CA LEU A 330 10.36 -16.40 12.26
C LEU A 330 11.49 -16.60 11.24
N SER A 331 11.66 -17.85 10.81
CA SER A 331 12.64 -18.22 9.81
C SER A 331 11.96 -18.53 8.48
N SER A 332 12.42 -17.85 7.43
CA SER A 332 12.13 -18.25 6.04
C SER A 332 13.35 -17.94 5.19
N GLN A 333 13.89 -18.99 4.55
CA GLN A 333 14.88 -18.89 3.47
C GLN A 333 16.04 -17.92 3.78
N ASN A 334 16.79 -18.20 4.87
CA ASN A 334 17.99 -17.49 5.33
C ASN A 334 17.78 -16.09 5.95
N VAL A 335 16.56 -15.74 6.35
CA VAL A 335 16.32 -14.64 7.27
C VAL A 335 15.66 -15.16 8.53
N THR A 336 16.36 -14.99 9.64
CA THR A 336 15.91 -15.27 10.99
C THR A 336 15.58 -13.94 11.65
N PHE A 337 14.30 -13.70 11.93
CA PHE A 337 13.91 -12.72 12.93
C PHE A 337 13.73 -13.46 14.24
N GLU A 338 14.63 -13.19 15.18
CA GLU A 338 14.44 -13.59 16.56
C GLU A 338 13.53 -12.56 17.21
N VAL A 339 12.34 -12.99 17.60
CA VAL A 339 11.46 -12.19 18.45
C VAL A 339 11.26 -12.97 19.73
N ASP A 340 11.82 -12.44 20.82
CA ASP A 340 11.52 -12.91 22.16
C ASP A 340 10.07 -12.47 22.50
N PRO A 341 9.10 -13.38 22.62
CA PRO A 341 7.76 -13.06 23.09
C PRO A 341 7.79 -12.49 24.52
N ASN A 342 8.83 -12.75 25.33
CA ASN A 342 8.97 -12.14 26.65
C ASN A 342 9.22 -10.63 26.57
N ASP A 343 9.92 -10.11 25.56
CA ASP A 343 10.04 -8.65 25.35
C ASP A 343 8.65 -8.01 25.18
N PHE A 344 7.74 -8.74 24.54
CA PHE A 344 6.36 -8.35 24.36
C PHE A 344 5.51 -8.55 25.61
N LEU A 345 5.63 -9.71 26.26
CA LEU A 345 4.89 -10.02 27.48
C LEU A 345 5.30 -9.11 28.63
N VAL A 346 6.56 -8.69 28.74
CA VAL A 346 7.00 -7.68 29.71
C VAL A 346 6.33 -6.33 29.42
N SER A 347 6.20 -5.98 28.14
CA SER A 347 5.58 -4.73 27.70
C SER A 347 4.06 -4.75 27.89
N PHE A 348 3.39 -5.86 27.57
CA PHE A 348 1.98 -6.11 27.84
C PHE A 348 1.68 -6.26 29.35
N ARG A 349 2.57 -6.88 30.13
CA ARG A 349 2.50 -6.90 31.60
C ARG A 349 2.63 -5.51 32.17
N LYS A 350 3.54 -4.66 31.70
CA LYS A 350 3.60 -3.26 32.11
C LYS A 350 2.32 -2.48 31.79
N LEU A 351 1.65 -2.79 30.68
CA LEU A 351 0.32 -2.24 30.35
C LEU A 351 -0.75 -2.78 31.31
N LYS A 352 -0.73 -4.08 31.64
CA LYS A 352 -1.64 -4.74 32.58
C LYS A 352 -1.46 -4.24 34.01
N GLU A 353 -0.21 -4.16 34.48
CA GLU A 353 0.19 -3.64 35.79
C GLU A 353 -0.23 -2.18 35.93
N ARG A 354 0.00 -1.33 34.90
CA ARG A 354 -0.51 0.05 34.90
C ARG A 354 -2.03 0.12 34.97
N LYS A 355 -2.76 -0.75 34.27
CA LYS A 355 -4.22 -0.83 34.36
C LYS A 355 -4.69 -1.26 35.76
N LEU A 356 -4.00 -2.21 36.39
CA LEU A 356 -4.29 -2.66 37.75
C LEU A 356 -3.97 -1.57 38.79
N ASP A 357 -2.87 -0.83 38.62
CA ASP A 357 -2.51 0.30 39.48
C ASP A 357 -3.49 1.48 39.35
N ILE A 358 -3.97 1.77 38.12
CA ILE A 358 -4.99 2.80 37.87
C ILE A 358 -6.34 2.35 38.40
N ALA A 359 -6.71 1.06 38.27
CA ALA A 359 -7.91 0.51 38.88
C ALA A 359 -7.84 0.59 40.42
N ALA A 360 -6.68 0.29 41.01
CA ALA A 360 -6.45 0.41 42.45
C ALA A 360 -6.47 1.88 42.93
N GLN A 361 -5.93 2.82 42.15
CA GLN A 361 -6.01 4.25 42.45
C GLN A 361 -7.44 4.79 42.34
N ASN A 362 -8.21 4.32 41.35
CA ASN A 362 -9.63 4.64 41.20
C ASN A 362 -10.49 3.95 42.27
N GLU A 363 -10.11 2.79 42.81
CA GLU A 363 -10.75 2.17 43.99
C GLU A 363 -10.51 2.99 45.27
N VAL A 364 -9.32 3.60 45.41
CA VAL A 364 -9.03 4.51 46.53
C VAL A 364 -9.81 5.81 46.40
N GLU A 365 -9.99 6.37 45.19
CA GLU A 365 -10.82 7.57 44.97
C GLU A 365 -12.33 7.30 45.02
N SER A 366 -12.79 6.10 44.63
CA SER A 366 -14.22 5.70 44.68
C SER A 366 -14.69 5.26 46.07
N SER A 367 -13.79 5.12 47.05
CA SER A 367 -14.16 4.99 48.47
C SER A 367 -14.84 6.26 49.04
N LEU A 368 -14.85 7.37 48.29
CA LEU A 368 -15.52 8.62 48.65
C LEU A 368 -16.82 8.93 47.89
N LEU A 369 -17.17 8.23 46.80
CA LEU A 369 -18.49 8.33 46.15
C LEU A 369 -18.83 7.02 45.44
N ILE A 370 -19.85 6.33 45.95
CA ILE A 370 -20.38 5.06 45.43
C ILE A 370 -21.20 5.29 44.16
N GLU A 371 -21.10 4.29 43.27
CA GLU A 371 -21.84 3.99 42.04
C GLU A 371 -21.35 4.62 40.73
N GLU A 372 -20.32 4.02 40.13
CA GLU A 372 -20.26 3.94 38.65
C GLU A 372 -19.92 2.54 38.15
N ARG A 373 -20.79 2.11 37.21
CA ARG A 373 -20.72 0.98 36.31
C ARG A 373 -19.32 0.85 35.70
N LEU A 374 -18.63 -0.28 35.95
CA LEU A 374 -17.51 -0.70 35.10
C LEU A 374 -18.03 -0.87 33.67
N ASP A 375 -17.46 -0.13 32.72
CA ASP A 375 -17.77 -0.21 31.29
C ASP A 375 -17.49 -1.64 30.80
N GLU A 376 -18.51 -2.35 30.28
CA GLU A 376 -18.42 -3.76 29.85
C GLU A 376 -17.25 -3.99 28.87
N SER A 377 -16.92 -2.97 28.07
CA SER A 377 -15.75 -2.95 27.16
C SER A 377 -14.40 -3.15 27.88
N CYS A 378 -14.26 -2.66 29.12
CA CYS A 378 -13.01 -2.72 29.88
C CYS A 378 -12.79 -4.12 30.50
N ILE A 379 -13.89 -4.79 30.88
CA ILE A 379 -13.89 -6.17 31.37
C ILE A 379 -13.54 -7.13 30.22
N GLU A 380 -14.15 -6.94 29.04
CA GLU A 380 -13.87 -7.76 27.86
C GLU A 380 -12.40 -7.65 27.41
N GLN A 381 -11.82 -6.44 27.41
CA GLN A 381 -10.41 -6.24 27.07
C GLN A 381 -9.46 -6.89 28.09
N THR A 382 -9.76 -6.80 29.38
CA THR A 382 -8.92 -7.42 30.43
C THR A 382 -8.96 -8.93 30.33
N GLN A 383 -10.14 -9.52 30.11
CA GLN A 383 -10.31 -10.94 29.82
C GLN A 383 -9.66 -11.39 28.50
N PHE A 384 -9.58 -10.51 27.52
CA PHE A 384 -8.85 -10.75 26.27
C PHE A 384 -7.34 -10.82 26.51
N TYR A 385 -6.76 -9.89 27.29
CA TYR A 385 -5.34 -9.92 27.65
C TYR A 385 -4.98 -11.10 28.57
N GLU A 386 -5.87 -11.50 29.48
CA GLU A 386 -5.70 -12.68 30.34
C GLU A 386 -5.70 -13.99 29.55
N ARG A 387 -6.58 -14.12 28.55
CA ARG A 387 -6.57 -15.25 27.61
C ARG A 387 -5.28 -15.28 26.78
N ILE A 388 -4.86 -14.14 26.24
CA ILE A 388 -3.59 -14.02 25.50
C ILE A 388 -2.38 -14.43 26.34
N GLU A 389 -2.29 -13.96 27.58
CA GLU A 389 -1.17 -14.29 28.47
C GLU A 389 -1.18 -15.77 28.84
N SER A 390 -2.37 -16.36 29.06
CA SER A 390 -2.51 -17.79 29.35
C SER A 390 -2.11 -18.68 28.15
N ASP A 391 -2.58 -18.34 26.95
CA ASP A 391 -2.35 -19.12 25.74
C ASP A 391 -0.87 -19.07 25.29
N LEU A 392 -0.22 -17.90 25.40
CA LEU A 392 1.21 -17.73 25.12
C LEU A 392 2.10 -18.47 26.15
N MET A 393 1.69 -18.56 27.41
CA MET A 393 2.44 -19.24 28.47
C MET A 393 2.26 -20.77 28.44
N LEU A 394 1.13 -21.26 27.92
CA LEU A 394 0.80 -22.69 27.87
C LEU A 394 1.17 -23.37 26.54
N GLY A 395 1.58 -22.64 25.51
CA GLY A 395 1.95 -23.20 24.21
C GLY A 395 0.81 -23.93 23.49
N LYS A 396 -0.44 -23.66 23.88
CA LYS A 396 -1.64 -24.27 23.31
C LYS A 396 -2.13 -23.42 22.13
N VAL A 397 -1.64 -23.72 20.94
CA VAL A 397 -2.24 -23.24 19.67
C VAL A 397 -2.92 -24.42 19.00
N GLU A 398 -3.94 -24.98 19.64
CA GLU A 398 -4.83 -25.97 19.00
C GLU A 398 -6.29 -25.57 19.28
N ASP A 399 -7.03 -25.48 18.17
CA ASP A 399 -8.48 -25.34 18.03
C ASP A 399 -9.17 -24.14 18.70
N MET A 400 -9.13 -22.99 18.02
CA MET A 400 -10.16 -21.96 18.17
C MET A 400 -11.26 -22.18 17.14
N GLU A 401 -12.36 -22.83 17.55
CA GLU A 401 -13.64 -22.73 16.84
C GLU A 401 -14.15 -21.28 16.89
N VAL A 402 -14.47 -20.75 15.72
CA VAL A 402 -14.97 -19.38 15.53
C VAL A 402 -16.43 -19.33 15.97
N SER A 403 -16.72 -18.73 17.13
CA SER A 403 -18.07 -18.22 17.40
C SER A 403 -18.24 -16.87 16.69
N SER A 404 -19.28 -16.80 15.88
CA SER A 404 -19.65 -15.62 15.11
C SER A 404 -20.40 -14.62 15.96
N GLU A 405 -19.70 -13.75 16.69
CA GLU A 405 -20.29 -12.51 17.19
C GLU A 405 -19.37 -11.32 16.89
N GLY A 406 -19.98 -10.24 16.40
CA GLY A 406 -19.31 -9.15 15.69
C GLY A 406 -18.33 -8.39 16.56
N HIS A 407 -17.06 -8.38 16.15
CA HIS A 407 -16.05 -7.48 16.71
C HIS A 407 -15.45 -6.58 15.63
N HIS A 408 -15.28 -5.32 16.04
CA HIS A 408 -14.89 -4.18 15.21
C HIS A 408 -13.60 -4.44 14.43
N LEU A 409 -13.72 -4.39 13.09
CA LEU A 409 -12.59 -4.43 12.17
C LEU A 409 -11.69 -3.19 12.35
N PRO A 410 -10.37 -3.31 12.24
CA PRO A 410 -9.47 -2.16 12.18
C PRO A 410 -9.80 -1.32 10.93
N ILE A 411 -10.19 -0.07 11.15
CA ILE A 411 -10.44 0.90 10.07
C ILE A 411 -9.09 1.25 9.44
N VAL A 412 -8.88 0.79 8.21
CA VAL A 412 -7.74 1.16 7.37
C VAL A 412 -8.11 2.47 6.66
N ILE A 413 -7.39 3.55 6.99
CA ILE A 413 -7.55 4.87 6.36
C ILE A 413 -6.45 5.02 5.30
N HIS A 414 -6.82 5.44 4.08
CA HIS A 414 -5.91 5.73 2.97
C HIS A 414 -5.61 7.22 2.82
#